data_AF-X1MEI3-F1
#
_entry.id   AF-X1MEI3-F1
#
_cell.length_a   1.000
_cell.length_b   1.000
_cell.length_c   1.000
_cell.angle_alpha   90.00
_cell.angle_beta   90.00
_cell.angle_gamma   90.00
#
_symmetry.space_group_name_H-M   'P 1'
#
loop_
_entity.id
_entity.type
_entity.pdbx_description
1 polymer ?
#
loop_
_entity_poly.entity_id
_entity_poly.type
_entity_poly.pdbx_seq_one_letter_code
_entity_poly.pdbx_strand_id
1 'polypeptide(L)'
;MVIADLVGDNVGDCAGRGSDLFESSADNLVCTMIIGLAFVDIYGWNAVLFPLLIRSVGKITTIIGVFSVRKWGKRSPLTSLNIGLFSAGIFNLVLFYVLSIWFMKDIRLFYCLSSGLLSVFVVSLIVQYYTGIKGIPVKRIAESSQAGESINILAGFSY
;
A
#
# COMPACT_ATOMS: atom_id res chain seq x y z
N MET A 1 9.11 -18.60 27.26
CA MET A 1 8.38 -17.43 26.72
C MET A 1 8.83 -17.07 25.30
N VAL A 2 10.14 -17.03 25.02
CA VAL A 2 10.68 -16.67 23.69
C VAL A 2 10.14 -17.51 22.52
N ILE A 3 9.97 -18.84 22.66
CA ILE A 3 9.45 -19.68 21.57
C ILE A 3 7.98 -19.37 21.25
N ALA A 4 7.16 -19.07 22.26
CA ALA A 4 5.76 -18.71 22.06
C ALA A 4 5.63 -17.33 21.41
N ASP A 5 6.53 -16.40 21.74
CA ASP A 5 6.60 -15.06 21.14
C ASP A 5 6.97 -15.13 19.65
N LEU A 6 8.02 -15.90 19.31
CA LEU A 6 8.45 -16.10 17.92
C LEU A 6 7.39 -16.81 17.06
N VAL A 7 6.66 -17.78 17.64
CA VAL A 7 5.53 -18.42 16.96
C VAL A 7 4.37 -17.44 16.84
N GLY A 8 4.12 -16.64 17.87
CA GLY A 8 3.11 -15.58 17.90
C GLY A 8 3.33 -14.54 16.79
N ASP A 9 4.55 -14.04 16.62
CA ASP A 9 4.91 -13.09 15.56
C ASP A 9 4.60 -13.66 14.17
N ASN A 10 4.94 -14.92 13.93
CA ASN A 10 4.70 -15.52 12.61
C ASN A 10 3.20 -15.79 12.35
N VAL A 11 2.44 -16.19 13.37
CA VAL A 11 1.00 -16.47 13.22
C VAL A 11 0.19 -15.16 13.17
N GLY A 12 0.53 -14.18 14.01
CA GLY A 12 -0.16 -12.89 14.08
C GLY A 12 0.24 -11.96 12.93
N ASP A 13 1.52 -11.61 12.83
CA ASP A 13 1.96 -10.55 11.92
C ASP A 13 2.08 -11.04 10.48
N CYS A 14 2.58 -12.25 10.25
CA CYS A 14 2.71 -12.77 8.88
C CYS A 14 1.39 -13.37 8.37
N ALA A 15 0.80 -14.35 9.08
CA ALA A 15 -0.42 -15.00 8.59
C ALA A 15 -1.66 -14.09 8.74
N GLY A 16 -1.79 -13.38 9.86
CA GLY A 16 -2.90 -12.45 10.10
C GLY A 16 -2.92 -11.29 9.10
N ARG A 17 -1.82 -10.56 8.91
CA ARG A 17 -1.78 -9.46 7.92
C ARG A 17 -1.95 -9.96 6.48
N GLY A 18 -1.45 -11.16 6.17
CA GLY A 18 -1.66 -11.77 4.86
C GLY A 18 -3.15 -12.00 4.56
N SER A 19 -3.89 -12.55 5.54
CA SER A 19 -5.33 -12.79 5.43
C SER A 19 -6.12 -11.48 5.33
N ASP A 20 -5.84 -10.51 6.19
CA ASP A 20 -6.51 -9.21 6.21
C ASP A 20 -6.33 -8.43 4.89
N LEU A 21 -5.12 -8.44 4.34
CA LEU A 21 -4.83 -7.83 3.04
C LEU A 21 -5.51 -8.58 1.88
N PHE A 22 -5.68 -9.90 1.98
CA PHE A 22 -6.38 -10.68 0.96
C PHE A 22 -7.89 -10.40 0.98
N GLU A 23 -8.50 -10.42 2.17
CA GLU A 23 -9.92 -10.14 2.38
C GLU A 23 -10.28 -8.75 1.86
N SER A 24 -9.62 -7.70 2.37
CA SER A 24 -9.85 -6.32 1.92
C SER A 24 -9.58 -6.12 0.42
N SER A 25 -8.61 -6.83 -0.16
CA SER A 25 -8.34 -6.79 -1.60
C SER A 25 -9.44 -7.45 -2.44
N ALA A 26 -9.96 -8.59 -1.97
CA ALA A 26 -11.01 -9.33 -2.67
C ALA A 26 -12.32 -8.55 -2.62
N ASP A 27 -12.68 -8.03 -1.44
CA ASP A 27 -13.90 -7.25 -1.23
C ASP A 27 -13.90 -5.97 -2.05
N ASN A 28 -12.79 -5.21 -2.05
CA ASN A 28 -12.70 -4.00 -2.84
C ASN A 28 -12.80 -4.28 -4.35
N LEU A 29 -12.19 -5.38 -4.82
CA LEU A 29 -12.29 -5.80 -6.22
C LEU A 29 -13.74 -6.13 -6.60
N VAL A 30 -14.42 -6.97 -5.81
CA VAL A 30 -15.81 -7.36 -6.06
C VAL A 30 -16.73 -6.15 -5.99
N CYS A 31 -16.57 -5.28 -4.99
CA CYS A 31 -17.35 -4.05 -4.86
C CYS A 31 -17.17 -3.14 -6.09
N THR A 32 -15.94 -2.96 -6.57
CA THR A 32 -15.68 -2.16 -7.77
C THR A 32 -16.33 -2.78 -9.03
N MET A 33 -16.33 -4.11 -9.15
CA MET A 33 -17.00 -4.81 -10.25
C MET A 33 -18.52 -4.62 -10.20
N ILE A 34 -19.13 -4.67 -9.00
CA ILE A 34 -20.56 -4.40 -8.79
C ILE A 34 -20.89 -2.96 -9.19
N ILE A 35 -20.08 -1.97 -8.78
CA ILE A 35 -20.25 -0.59 -9.21
C ILE A 35 -20.12 -0.48 -10.74
N GLY A 36 -19.20 -1.23 -11.35
CA GLY A 36 -19.05 -1.31 -12.80
C GLY A 36 -20.31 -1.73 -13.54
N LEU A 37 -21.16 -2.57 -12.94
CA LEU A 37 -22.45 -2.97 -13.53
C LEU A 37 -23.38 -1.78 -13.77
N ALA A 38 -23.32 -0.74 -12.93
CA ALA A 38 -24.12 0.47 -13.09
C ALA A 38 -23.68 1.33 -14.30
N PHE A 39 -22.50 1.07 -14.88
CA PHE A 39 -21.94 1.81 -16.01
C PHE A 39 -21.85 0.98 -17.30
N VAL A 40 -22.51 -0.19 -17.33
CA VAL A 40 -22.54 -1.08 -18.51
C VAL A 40 -23.18 -0.39 -19.71
N ASP A 41 -24.16 0.49 -19.52
CA ASP A 41 -24.78 1.21 -20.65
C ASP A 41 -23.83 2.17 -21.36
N ILE A 42 -22.75 2.61 -20.68
CA ILE A 42 -21.78 3.57 -21.20
C ILE A 42 -20.54 2.87 -21.75
N TYR A 43 -20.00 1.89 -21.02
CA TYR A 43 -18.73 1.22 -21.34
C TYR A 43 -18.88 -0.26 -21.72
N GLY A 44 -20.10 -0.80 -21.72
CA GLY A 44 -20.38 -2.21 -21.93
C GLY A 44 -19.84 -3.11 -20.81
N TRP A 45 -19.71 -4.40 -21.11
CA TRP A 45 -19.12 -5.39 -20.20
C TRP A 45 -17.67 -5.08 -19.79
N ASN A 46 -16.99 -4.21 -20.53
CA ASN A 46 -15.64 -3.77 -20.19
C ASN A 46 -15.60 -3.04 -18.83
N ALA A 47 -16.69 -2.41 -18.38
CA ALA A 47 -16.78 -1.77 -17.06
C ALA A 47 -16.56 -2.76 -15.89
N VAL A 48 -17.04 -4.01 -16.06
CA VAL A 48 -16.90 -5.08 -15.06
C VAL A 48 -15.54 -5.75 -15.15
N LEU A 49 -14.98 -5.86 -16.36
CA LEU A 49 -13.66 -6.49 -16.58
C LEU A 49 -12.50 -5.56 -16.22
N PHE A 50 -12.69 -4.24 -16.31
CA PHE A 50 -11.63 -3.26 -16.10
C PHE A 50 -10.98 -3.33 -14.70
N PRO A 51 -11.74 -3.40 -13.57
CA PRO A 51 -11.15 -3.59 -12.24
C PRO A 51 -10.33 -4.87 -12.11
N LEU A 52 -10.75 -5.96 -12.77
CA LEU A 52 -10.06 -7.25 -12.74
C LEU A 52 -8.75 -7.21 -13.51
N LEU A 53 -8.76 -6.59 -14.69
CA LEU A 53 -7.56 -6.37 -15.49
C LEU A 53 -6.56 -5.50 -14.76
N ILE A 54 -7.01 -4.36 -14.21
CA ILE A 54 -6.09 -3.42 -13.56
C ILE A 54 -5.47 -4.02 -12.29
N ARG A 55 -6.24 -4.81 -11.53
CA ARG A 55 -5.72 -5.51 -10.36
C ARG A 55 -4.70 -6.59 -10.75
N SER A 56 -4.96 -7.33 -11.83
CA SER A 56 -4.05 -8.39 -12.31
C SER A 56 -2.73 -7.80 -12.81
N VAL A 57 -2.83 -6.75 -13.62
CA VAL A 57 -1.69 -6.02 -14.16
C VAL A 57 -0.88 -5.34 -13.04
N GLY A 58 -1.54 -4.80 -12.02
CA GLY A 58 -0.89 -4.24 -10.83
C GLY A 58 -0.10 -5.26 -9.99
N LYS A 59 -0.46 -6.56 -10.03
CA LYS A 59 0.37 -7.61 -9.41
C LYS A 59 1.69 -7.78 -10.16
N ILE A 60 1.65 -7.72 -11.49
CA ILE A 60 2.85 -7.84 -12.35
C ILE A 60 3.82 -6.68 -12.08
N THR A 61 3.31 -5.44 -11.98
CA THR A 61 4.15 -4.27 -11.65
C THR A 61 4.76 -4.38 -10.26
N THR A 62 4.02 -4.92 -9.28
CA THR A 62 4.52 -5.16 -7.93
C THR A 62 5.66 -6.18 -7.94
N ILE A 63 5.52 -7.28 -8.70
CA ILE A 63 6.59 -8.28 -8.86
C ILE A 63 7.85 -7.60 -9.40
N ILE A 64 7.73 -6.80 -10.47
CA ILE A 64 8.85 -6.06 -11.06
C ILE A 64 9.47 -5.07 -10.04
N GLY A 65 8.64 -4.36 -9.28
CA GLY A 65 9.07 -3.45 -8.22
C GLY A 65 9.88 -4.15 -7.13
N VAL A 66 9.45 -5.34 -6.69
CA VAL A 66 10.18 -6.16 -5.71
C VAL A 66 11.55 -6.60 -6.26
N PHE A 67 11.61 -7.02 -7.53
CA PHE A 67 12.88 -7.35 -8.17
C PHE A 67 13.84 -6.16 -8.27
N SER A 68 13.30 -4.94 -8.42
CA SER A 68 14.08 -3.70 -8.44
C SER A 68 14.82 -3.45 -7.12
N VAL A 69 14.21 -3.82 -5.98
CA VAL A 69 14.81 -3.66 -4.65
C VAL A 69 15.92 -4.69 -4.38
N ARG A 70 15.79 -5.92 -4.91
CA ARG A 70 16.69 -7.05 -4.60
C ARG A 70 18.15 -6.83 -5.01
N LYS A 71 18.42 -5.90 -5.93
CA LYS A 71 19.77 -5.69 -6.50
C LYS A 71 20.68 -4.73 -5.73
N TRP A 72 20.23 -4.09 -4.65
CA TRP A 72 20.99 -2.99 -4.04
C TRP A 72 21.40 -3.27 -2.58
N GLY A 73 22.71 -3.36 -2.34
CA GLY A 73 23.33 -3.62 -1.03
C GLY A 73 23.20 -2.48 -0.02
N LYS A 74 23.61 -2.74 1.25
CA LYS A 74 23.68 -1.86 2.46
C LYS A 74 22.88 -0.54 2.39
N ARG A 75 21.57 -0.59 2.18
CA ARG A 75 20.64 0.54 2.39
C ARG A 75 19.79 0.29 3.62
N SER A 76 19.32 1.36 4.25
CA SER A 76 18.33 1.24 5.33
C SER A 76 17.06 0.58 4.80
N PRO A 77 16.43 -0.32 5.58
CA PRO A 77 15.21 -1.03 5.16
C PRO A 77 14.12 -0.10 4.61
N LEU A 78 13.95 1.07 5.24
CA LEU A 78 12.99 2.10 4.83
C LEU A 78 13.27 2.65 3.43
N THR A 79 14.54 2.83 3.07
CA THR A 79 14.92 3.33 1.74
C THR A 79 14.68 2.26 0.68
N SER A 80 14.97 1.00 0.99
CA SER A 80 14.67 -0.14 0.12
C SER A 80 13.17 -0.29 -0.12
N LEU A 81 12.35 -0.11 0.93
CA LEU A 81 10.90 -0.09 0.83
C LEU A 81 10.41 1.03 -0.09
N ASN A 82 10.90 2.26 0.11
CA ASN A 82 10.50 3.42 -0.69
C ASN A 82 10.86 3.27 -2.15
N ILE A 83 12.03 2.69 -2.46
CA ILE A 83 12.43 2.38 -3.83
C ILE A 83 11.47 1.40 -4.48
N GLY A 84 11.09 0.32 -3.76
CA GLY A 84 10.14 -0.66 -4.28
C GLY A 84 8.78 -0.04 -4.55
N LEU A 85 8.27 0.76 -3.60
CA LEU A 85 7.02 1.49 -3.73
C LEU A 85 7.04 2.49 -4.90
N PHE A 86 8.09 3.29 -5.02
CA PHE A 86 8.23 4.24 -6.14
C PHE A 86 8.34 3.54 -7.48
N SER A 87 9.16 2.49 -7.57
CA SER A 87 9.34 1.70 -8.79
C SER A 87 8.00 1.09 -9.23
N ALA A 88 7.32 0.36 -8.34
CA ALA A 88 6.00 -0.22 -8.62
C ALA A 88 4.95 0.85 -8.95
N GLY A 89 4.98 2.00 -8.29
CA GLY A 89 4.07 3.12 -8.56
C GLY A 89 4.25 3.73 -9.94
N ILE A 90 5.48 3.96 -10.39
CA ILE A 90 5.77 4.47 -11.74
C ILE A 90 5.27 3.47 -12.80
N PHE A 91 5.57 2.18 -12.63
CA PHE A 91 5.07 1.15 -13.55
C PHE A 91 3.54 1.08 -13.56
N ASN A 92 2.88 1.19 -12.40
CA ASN A 92 1.43 1.25 -12.31
C ASN A 92 0.86 2.48 -13.03
N LEU A 93 1.47 3.66 -12.87
CA LEU A 93 1.00 4.89 -13.50
C LEU A 93 1.01 4.76 -15.04
N VAL A 94 2.07 4.19 -15.61
CA VAL A 94 2.16 3.92 -17.06
C VAL A 94 1.07 2.94 -17.49
N LEU A 95 0.86 1.86 -16.74
CA LEU A 95 -0.15 0.85 -17.06
C LEU A 95 -1.58 1.38 -16.92
N PHE A 96 -1.85 2.24 -15.94
CA PHE A 96 -3.15 2.90 -15.80
C PHE A 96 -3.44 3.79 -17.00
N TYR A 97 -2.43 4.51 -17.51
CA TYR A 97 -2.58 5.33 -18.72
C TYR A 97 -2.91 4.48 -19.94
N VAL A 98 -2.14 3.40 -20.17
CA VAL A 98 -2.35 2.48 -21.29
C VAL A 98 -3.72 1.82 -21.23
N LEU A 99 -4.12 1.27 -20.08
CA LEU A 99 -5.42 0.61 -19.93
C LEU A 99 -6.58 1.59 -20.05
N SER A 100 -6.48 2.80 -19.49
CA SER A 100 -7.59 3.76 -19.53
C SER A 100 -7.85 4.27 -20.95
N ILE A 101 -6.81 4.53 -21.74
CA ILE A 101 -6.95 5.04 -23.12
C ILE A 101 -7.21 3.91 -24.12
N TRP A 102 -6.48 2.81 -24.02
CA TRP A 102 -6.53 1.76 -25.03
C TRP A 102 -7.72 0.81 -24.83
N PHE A 103 -8.13 0.55 -23.57
CA PHE A 103 -9.23 -0.36 -23.25
C PHE A 103 -10.56 0.37 -23.05
N MET A 104 -10.59 1.42 -22.22
CA MET A 104 -11.83 2.17 -21.89
C MET A 104 -12.06 3.39 -22.80
N LYS A 105 -11.01 3.91 -23.45
CA LYS A 105 -11.03 5.18 -24.21
C LYS A 105 -11.50 6.39 -23.40
N ASP A 106 -11.36 6.35 -22.07
CA ASP A 106 -11.70 7.47 -21.19
C ASP A 106 -10.52 7.83 -20.26
N ILE A 107 -10.06 9.07 -20.37
CA ILE A 107 -8.98 9.62 -19.56
C ILE A 107 -9.43 9.92 -18.11
N ARG A 108 -10.73 10.07 -17.86
CA ARG A 108 -11.26 10.32 -16.50
C ARG A 108 -10.92 9.18 -15.55
N LEU A 109 -10.95 7.95 -16.05
CA LEU A 109 -10.56 6.76 -15.29
C LEU A 109 -9.07 6.79 -14.91
N PHE A 110 -8.21 7.30 -15.80
CA PHE A 110 -6.79 7.49 -15.48
C PHE A 110 -6.59 8.48 -14.32
N TYR A 111 -7.31 9.62 -14.33
CA TYR A 111 -7.24 10.58 -13.23
C TYR A 111 -7.75 10.00 -11.91
N CYS A 112 -8.83 9.24 -11.94
CA CYS A 112 -9.35 8.54 -10.76
C CYS A 112 -8.31 7.57 -10.18
N LEU A 113 -7.74 6.70 -11.00
CA LEU A 113 -6.75 5.70 -10.57
C LEU A 113 -5.44 6.34 -10.08
N SER A 114 -4.96 7.38 -10.76
CA SER A 114 -3.76 8.12 -10.36
C SER A 114 -3.97 8.89 -9.06
N SER A 115 -5.15 9.45 -8.80
CA SER A 115 -5.46 10.06 -7.50
C SER A 115 -5.46 9.03 -6.36
N GLY A 116 -5.96 7.81 -6.61
CA GLY A 116 -5.90 6.71 -5.65
C GLY A 116 -4.46 6.32 -5.33
N LEU A 117 -3.63 6.17 -6.37
CA LEU A 117 -2.20 5.89 -6.22
C LEU A 117 -1.48 7.00 -5.44
N LEU A 118 -1.77 8.27 -5.74
CA LEU A 118 -1.21 9.41 -5.03
C LEU A 118 -1.60 9.39 -3.55
N SER A 119 -2.86 9.07 -3.23
CA SER A 119 -3.32 8.93 -1.85
C SER A 119 -2.52 7.88 -1.09
N VAL A 120 -2.23 6.73 -1.71
CA VAL A 120 -1.39 5.68 -1.11
C VAL A 120 0.02 6.17 -0.82
N PHE A 121 0.62 6.96 -1.73
CA PHE A 121 1.93 7.57 -1.49
C PHE A 121 1.90 8.55 -0.32
N VAL A 122 0.89 9.41 -0.25
CA VAL A 122 0.74 10.39 0.84
C VAL A 122 0.60 9.67 2.18
N VAL A 123 -0.28 8.68 2.28
CA VAL A 123 -0.45 7.88 3.49
C VAL A 123 0.85 7.18 3.87
N SER A 124 1.57 6.60 2.90
CA SER A 124 2.86 5.96 3.16
C SER A 124 3.89 6.93 3.74
N LEU A 125 3.97 8.17 3.23
CA LEU A 125 4.89 9.19 3.77
C LEU A 125 4.50 9.61 5.19
N ILE A 126 3.20 9.78 5.46
CA ILE A 126 2.69 10.13 6.78
C ILE A 126 3.04 9.00 7.77
N VAL A 127 2.72 7.75 7.42
CA VAL A 127 3.04 6.59 8.27
C VAL A 127 4.53 6.53 8.56
N GLN A 128 5.39 6.71 7.56
CA GLN A 128 6.84 6.73 7.75
C GLN A 128 7.34 7.88 8.63
N TYR A 129 6.68 9.04 8.61
CA TYR A 129 7.02 10.17 9.46
C TYR A 129 6.69 9.89 10.94
N TYR A 130 5.51 9.30 11.22
CA TYR A 130 5.07 9.01 12.58
C TYR A 130 5.70 7.74 13.17
N THR A 131 6.05 6.76 12.34
CA THR A 131 6.59 5.46 12.79
C THR A 131 8.08 5.29 12.55
N GLY A 132 8.70 6.15 11.74
CA GLY A 132 10.11 6.04 11.40
C GLY A 132 11.02 6.38 12.57
N ILE A 133 12.13 5.64 12.72
CA ILE A 133 13.12 5.81 13.80
C ILE A 133 13.70 7.24 13.86
N LYS A 134 13.76 7.93 12.71
CA LYS A 134 14.23 9.32 12.59
C LYS A 134 13.10 10.35 12.72
N GLY A 135 11.85 9.91 12.89
CA GLY A 135 10.69 10.78 13.05
C GLY A 135 10.76 11.57 14.35
N ILE A 136 10.37 12.84 14.27
CA ILE A 136 10.28 13.72 15.44
C ILE A 136 9.34 13.14 16.51
N PRO A 137 8.17 12.56 16.17
CA PRO A 137 7.28 11.93 17.15
C PRO A 137 7.97 10.80 17.91
N VAL A 138 8.60 9.86 17.19
CA VAL A 138 9.30 8.70 17.78
C VAL A 138 10.45 9.15 18.68
N LYS A 139 11.23 10.16 18.27
CA LYS A 139 12.34 10.67 19.07
C LYS A 139 11.85 11.31 20.38
N ARG A 140 10.77 12.09 20.33
CA ARG A 140 10.18 12.70 21.53
C ARG A 140 9.59 11.68 22.49
N ILE A 141 8.97 10.62 21.98
CA ILE A 141 8.51 9.48 22.78
C ILE A 141 9.71 8.81 23.46
N ALA A 142 10.78 8.54 22.72
CA ALA A 142 12.00 7.93 23.26
C ALA A 142 12.69 8.80 24.33
N GLU A 143 12.71 10.13 24.17
CA GLU A 143 13.18 11.07 25.19
C GLU A 143 12.27 11.07 26.43
N SER A 144 10.95 10.96 26.23
CA SER A 144 9.96 10.88 27.32
C SER A 144 10.11 9.61 28.18
N SER A 145 10.65 8.53 27.62
CA SER A 145 10.99 7.31 28.38
C SER A 145 12.01 7.54 29.50
N GLN A 146 12.82 8.61 29.44
CA GLN A 146 13.75 8.95 30.51
C GLN A 146 13.06 9.59 31.73
N ALA A 147 11.87 10.16 31.53
CA ALA A 147 11.11 10.84 32.58
C ALA A 147 10.22 9.89 33.41
N GLY A 148 9.91 8.70 32.87
CA GLY A 148 9.16 7.65 33.56
C GLY A 148 8.15 6.93 32.65
N GLU A 149 7.78 5.70 33.03
CA GLU A 149 6.91 4.82 32.22
C GLU A 149 5.54 5.44 31.93
N SER A 150 4.91 6.07 32.92
CA SER A 150 3.60 6.72 32.77
C SER A 150 3.63 7.89 31.78
N ILE A 151 4.75 8.64 31.76
CA ILE A 151 4.93 9.79 30.87
C ILE A 151 5.16 9.30 29.44
N ASN A 152 5.87 8.18 29.26
CA ASN A 152 6.05 7.54 27.97
C ASN A 152 4.72 7.06 27.36
N ILE A 153 3.85 6.43 28.16
CA ILE A 153 2.53 5.99 27.69
C ILE A 153 1.68 7.21 27.29
N LEU A 154 1.65 8.26 28.10
CA LEU A 154 0.89 9.47 27.81
C LEU A 154 1.40 10.18 26.55
N ALA A 155 2.73 10.25 26.37
CA ALA A 155 3.36 10.79 25.18
C ALA A 155 3.00 9.93 23.94
N GLY A 156 3.02 8.60 24.05
CA GLY A 156 2.63 7.69 22.98
C GLY A 156 1.18 7.84 22.52
N PHE A 157 0.24 8.10 23.45
CA PHE A 157 -1.16 8.35 23.11
C PHE A 157 -1.44 9.74 22.50
N SER A 158 -0.56 10.72 22.75
CA SER A 158 -0.75 12.10 22.31
C SER A 158 -0.33 12.35 20.85
N TYR A 159 0.31 11.40 20.18
CA TYR A 159 0.80 11.49 18.80
C TYR A 159 0.01 10.57 17.87
#